data_AF-A0A952RAW2-F1
#
_entry.id   AF-A0A952RAW2-F1
#
_cell.length_a   1.000
_cell.length_b   1.000
_cell.length_c   1.000
_cell.angle_alpha   90.00
_cell.angle_beta   90.00
_cell.angle_gamma   90.00
#
_symmetry.space_group_name_H-M   'P 1'
#
loop_
_entity.id
_entity.type
_entity.pdbx_description
1 polymer ?
#
loop_
_entity_poly.entity_id
_entity_poly.type
_entity_poly.pdbx_seq_one_letter_code
_entity_poly.pdbx_strand_id
1 'polypeptide(L)'
;MRKIRMEAEARRCLAQVEASGRSLAGWARAHGVDVQSLYGWRRALKQRADGYSRVTGEGVSPPTFVELVAAPEGRDVPDTAARYVVCLEGARIEVDDSFRADTLARLVRALRAC
;
A
#
# COMPACT_ATOMS: atom_id res chain seq x y z
N MET A 1 6.56 1.31 -20.45
CA MET A 1 5.17 1.06 -20.00
C MET A 1 4.81 2.08 -18.94
N ARG A 2 3.57 2.58 -18.95
CA ARG A 2 3.11 3.70 -18.13
C ARG A 2 2.64 3.22 -16.76
N LYS A 3 3.08 3.88 -15.68
CA LYS A 3 2.60 3.62 -14.32
C LYS A 3 1.30 4.38 -14.04
N ILE A 4 0.40 3.74 -13.30
CA ILE A 4 -0.84 4.37 -12.82
C ILE A 4 -0.54 5.03 -11.48
N ARG A 5 -0.83 6.32 -11.35
CA ARG A 5 -0.58 7.10 -10.13
C ARG A 5 -1.84 7.42 -9.34
N MET A 6 -2.99 7.39 -9.99
CA MET A 6 -4.27 7.77 -9.38
C MET A 6 -5.19 6.55 -9.23
N GLU A 7 -5.88 6.50 -8.11
CA GLU A 7 -6.80 5.42 -7.78
C GLU A 7 -8.01 5.34 -8.71
N ALA A 8 -8.56 6.50 -9.10
CA ALA A 8 -9.67 6.57 -10.05
C ALA A 8 -9.29 5.97 -11.42
N GLU A 9 -8.06 6.22 -11.86
CA GLU A 9 -7.51 5.63 -13.06
C GLU A 9 -7.32 4.12 -12.90
N ALA A 10 -6.76 3.68 -11.76
CA ALA A 10 -6.59 2.26 -11.48
C ALA A 10 -7.92 1.49 -11.51
N ARG A 11 -8.98 2.04 -10.91
CA ARG A 11 -10.33 1.47 -10.96
C ARG A 11 -10.85 1.34 -12.38
N ARG A 12 -10.70 2.39 -13.20
CA ARG A 12 -11.10 2.36 -14.62
C ARG A 12 -10.36 1.28 -15.39
N CYS A 13 -9.04 1.17 -15.22
CA CYS A 13 -8.25 0.15 -15.88
C CYS A 13 -8.66 -1.27 -15.43
N LEU A 14 -8.86 -1.50 -14.14
CA LEU A 14 -9.29 -2.82 -13.64
C LEU A 14 -10.70 -3.21 -14.13
N ALA A 15 -11.63 -2.27 -14.19
CA ALA A 15 -12.95 -2.52 -14.78
C ALA A 15 -12.86 -2.88 -16.28
N GLN A 16 -11.96 -2.22 -17.02
CA GLN A 16 -11.69 -2.56 -18.43
C GLN A 16 -11.01 -3.93 -18.59
N VAL A 17 -10.16 -4.34 -17.65
CA VAL A 17 -9.60 -5.71 -17.62
C VAL A 17 -10.74 -6.72 -17.49
N GLU A 18 -11.61 -6.55 -16.50
CA GLU A 18 -12.76 -7.44 -16.26
C GLU A 18 -13.69 -7.51 -17.46
N ALA A 19 -14.06 -6.36 -18.04
CA ALA A 19 -14.90 -6.30 -19.22
C ALA A 19 -14.25 -6.95 -20.46
N SER A 20 -12.92 -6.92 -20.55
CA SER A 20 -12.20 -7.51 -21.69
C SER A 20 -12.11 -9.04 -21.64
N GLY A 21 -12.35 -9.67 -20.48
CA GLY A 21 -12.11 -11.10 -20.23
C GLY A 21 -10.65 -11.54 -20.36
N ARG A 22 -9.71 -10.61 -20.60
CA ARG A 22 -8.28 -10.91 -20.71
C ARG A 22 -7.65 -11.02 -19.33
N SER A 23 -6.54 -11.75 -19.27
CA SER A 23 -5.68 -11.71 -18.09
C SER A 23 -5.15 -10.28 -17.88
N LEU A 24 -4.99 -9.88 -16.61
CA LEU A 24 -4.53 -8.54 -16.22
C LEU A 24 -3.19 -8.18 -16.89
N ALA A 25 -2.24 -9.13 -16.94
CA ALA A 25 -0.97 -8.95 -17.62
C ALA A 25 -1.11 -8.81 -19.15
N GLY A 26 -2.02 -9.57 -19.77
CA GLY A 26 -2.29 -9.48 -21.20
C GLY A 26 -2.94 -8.15 -21.59
N TRP A 27 -3.91 -7.69 -20.78
CA TRP A 27 -4.55 -6.40 -20.97
C TRP A 27 -3.57 -5.24 -20.78
N ALA A 28 -2.77 -5.26 -19.71
CA ALA A 28 -1.79 -4.22 -19.42
C ALA A 28 -0.74 -4.07 -20.52
N ARG A 29 -0.23 -5.19 -21.05
CA ARG A 29 0.69 -5.18 -22.22
C ARG A 29 0.04 -4.55 -23.45
N ALA A 30 -1.19 -4.93 -23.77
CA ALA A 30 -1.91 -4.39 -24.92
C ALA A 30 -2.20 -2.89 -24.82
N HIS A 31 -2.34 -2.36 -23.61
CA HIS A 31 -2.66 -0.95 -23.35
C HIS A 31 -1.45 -0.13 -22.88
N GLY A 32 -0.24 -0.69 -22.97
CA GLY A 32 1.01 -0.03 -22.59
C GLY A 32 1.12 0.33 -21.10
N VAL A 33 0.30 -0.29 -20.24
CA VAL A 33 0.29 -0.10 -18.79
C VAL A 33 1.31 -1.02 -18.13
N ASP A 34 1.99 -0.52 -17.10
CA ASP A 34 2.90 -1.32 -16.30
C ASP A 34 2.13 -2.39 -15.50
N VAL A 35 2.47 -3.65 -15.75
CA VAL A 35 1.80 -4.82 -15.17
C VAL A 35 1.93 -4.81 -13.65
N GLN A 36 3.11 -4.46 -13.13
CA GLN A 36 3.38 -4.42 -11.68
C GLN A 36 2.57 -3.33 -10.98
N SER A 37 2.49 -2.13 -11.57
CA SER A 37 1.63 -1.04 -11.10
C SER A 37 0.16 -1.47 -11.01
N LEU A 38 -0.36 -2.16 -12.04
CA LEU A 38 -1.76 -2.59 -12.06
C LEU A 38 -2.04 -3.72 -11.03
N TYR A 39 -1.13 -4.67 -10.85
CA TYR A 39 -1.23 -5.66 -9.77
C TYR A 39 -1.14 -5.03 -8.38
N GLY A 40 -0.26 -4.05 -8.19
CA GLY A 40 -0.13 -3.30 -6.95
C GLY A 40 -1.43 -2.57 -6.59
N TRP A 41 -2.05 -1.89 -7.55
CA TRP A 41 -3.35 -1.25 -7.36
C TRP A 41 -4.48 -2.23 -7.06
N ARG A 42 -4.52 -3.39 -7.73
CA ARG A 42 -5.51 -4.45 -7.43
C ARG A 42 -5.39 -4.92 -5.98
N ARG A 43 -4.15 -5.12 -5.49
CA ARG A 43 -3.88 -5.51 -4.09
C ARG A 43 -4.29 -4.41 -3.12
N ALA A 44 -3.89 -3.17 -3.36
CA ALA A 44 -4.21 -2.02 -2.50
C ALA A 44 -5.73 -1.79 -2.39
N LEU A 45 -6.46 -1.89 -3.51
CA LEU A 45 -7.92 -1.75 -3.53
C LEU A 45 -8.61 -2.90 -2.79
N LYS A 46 -8.14 -4.14 -2.96
CA LYS A 46 -8.67 -5.30 -2.22
C LYS A 46 -8.45 -5.15 -0.71
N GLN A 47 -7.24 -4.79 -0.29
CA GLN A 47 -6.93 -4.55 1.13
C GLN A 47 -7.77 -3.44 1.75
N ARG A 48 -8.07 -2.37 0.99
CA ARG A 48 -8.95 -1.29 1.46
C ARG A 48 -10.40 -1.74 1.54
N ALA A 49 -10.89 -2.53 0.58
CA ALA A 49 -12.23 -3.12 0.66
C ALA A 49 -12.36 -4.07 1.85
N ASP A 50 -11.36 -4.93 2.08
CA ASP A 50 -11.31 -5.86 3.21
C ASP A 50 -11.14 -5.12 4.55
N GLY A 51 -10.36 -4.04 4.59
CA GLY A 51 -10.18 -3.19 5.76
C GLY A 51 -11.42 -2.36 6.10
N TYR A 52 -12.17 -1.90 5.09
CA TYR A 52 -13.47 -1.23 5.27
C TYR A 52 -14.53 -2.23 5.75
N SER A 53 -14.50 -3.47 5.24
CA SER A 53 -15.37 -4.57 5.66
C SER A 53 -15.16 -4.99 7.12
N ARG A 54 -13.96 -4.82 7.68
CA ARG A 54 -13.71 -5.06 9.12
C ARG A 54 -14.31 -3.98 10.03
N VAL A 55 -14.65 -2.80 9.51
CA VAL A 55 -15.24 -1.69 10.28
C VAL A 55 -16.77 -1.72 10.20
N THR A 56 -17.34 -2.28 9.14
CA THR A 56 -18.79 -2.46 8.96
C THR A 56 -19.14 -3.94 9.01
N GLY A 57 -19.40 -4.48 10.20
CA GLY A 57 -19.57 -5.91 10.42
C GLY A 57 -20.69 -6.58 9.63
N GLU A 58 -20.39 -7.75 9.06
CA GLU A 58 -21.14 -9.01 9.19
C GLU A 58 -20.34 -10.11 8.46
N GLY A 59 -19.98 -11.18 9.17
CA GLY A 59 -19.24 -12.32 8.62
C GLY A 59 -17.74 -12.36 8.96
N VAL A 60 -17.42 -12.39 10.26
CA VAL A 60 -16.06 -12.64 10.73
C VAL A 60 -15.71 -14.11 10.47
N SER A 61 -14.95 -14.41 9.42
CA SER A 61 -14.09 -15.59 9.49
C SER A 61 -13.08 -15.36 10.61
N PRO A 62 -12.89 -16.33 11.53
CA PRO A 62 -11.94 -16.16 12.62
C PRO A 62 -10.54 -15.91 12.02
N PRO A 63 -9.74 -15.00 12.61
CA PRO A 63 -8.37 -14.81 12.17
C PRO A 63 -7.64 -16.15 12.25
N THR A 64 -7.26 -16.69 11.09
CA THR A 64 -6.37 -17.86 11.03
C THR A 64 -4.98 -17.37 11.37
N PHE A 65 -4.49 -17.77 12.55
CA PHE A 65 -3.10 -17.62 12.91
C PHE A 65 -2.29 -18.55 12.02
N VAL A 66 -1.44 -17.96 11.18
CA VAL A 66 -0.41 -18.70 10.45
C VAL A 66 0.90 -18.51 11.19
N GLU A 67 1.60 -19.62 11.43
CA GLU A 67 2.94 -19.58 11.97
C GLU A 67 3.85 -18.90 10.94
N LEU A 68 4.47 -17.78 11.35
CA LEU A 68 5.43 -17.07 10.53
C LEU A 68 6.73 -17.89 10.50
N VAL A 69 6.88 -18.74 9.49
CA VAL A 69 8.19 -19.29 9.15
C VAL A 69 9.03 -18.13 8.63
N ALA A 70 10.07 -17.75 9.39
CA ALA A 70 11.06 -16.80 8.92
C ALA A 70 11.61 -17.32 7.57
N ALA A 71 11.33 -16.59 6.50
CA ALA A 71 11.92 -16.89 5.21
C ALA A 71 13.45 -16.76 5.37
N PRO A 72 14.24 -17.69 4.78
CA PRO A 72 15.69 -17.60 4.86
C PRO A 72 16.13 -16.23 4.36
N GLU A 73 16.94 -15.56 5.17
CA GLU A 73 17.51 -14.24 4.89
C GLU A 73 18.22 -14.28 3.53
N GLY A 74 17.54 -13.77 2.51
CA GLY A 74 17.89 -14.10 1.14
C GLY A 74 17.25 -13.21 0.10
N ARG A 75 17.01 -11.94 0.45
CA ARG A 75 16.97 -10.82 -0.51
C ARG A 75 16.74 -9.53 0.27
N ASP A 76 17.68 -8.61 0.15
CA ASP A 76 17.49 -7.19 0.45
C ASP A 76 16.36 -6.63 -0.43
N VAL A 77 15.12 -6.85 0.00
CA VAL A 77 14.05 -5.90 -0.28
C VAL A 77 14.22 -4.84 0.80
N PRO A 78 14.50 -3.56 0.47
CA PRO A 78 14.46 -2.54 1.49
C PRO A 78 13.02 -2.51 2.01
N ASP A 79 12.87 -3.07 3.21
CA ASP A 79 11.69 -2.96 4.03
C ASP A 79 11.60 -1.49 4.45
N THR A 80 11.08 -0.66 3.56
CA THR A 80 10.67 0.71 3.90
C THR A 80 9.36 0.70 4.68
N ALA A 81 9.15 -0.31 5.54
CA ALA A 81 8.23 -0.18 6.65
C ALA A 81 8.88 0.78 7.64
N ALA A 82 8.30 1.96 7.79
CA ALA A 82 8.76 2.92 8.78
C ALA A 82 8.80 2.24 10.16
N ARG A 83 9.99 2.21 10.76
CA ARG A 83 10.24 1.51 12.03
C ARG A 83 9.62 2.23 13.22
N TYR A 84 9.44 3.54 13.10
CA TYR A 84 8.91 4.40 14.14
C TYR A 84 7.77 5.24 13.60
N VAL A 85 6.74 5.38 14.43
CA VAL A 85 5.56 6.20 14.17
C VAL A 85 5.41 7.18 15.32
N VAL A 86 5.41 8.49 15.01
CA VAL A 86 5.20 9.56 15.97
C VAL A 86 3.84 10.20 15.67
N CYS A 87 2.94 10.20 16.64
CA CYS A 87 1.62 10.83 16.53
C CYS A 87 1.56 12.08 17.42
N LEU A 88 1.18 13.23 16.85
CA LEU A 88 1.05 14.52 17.54
C LEU A 88 -0.22 15.20 17.05
N GLU A 89 -1.21 15.40 17.93
CA GLU A 89 -2.43 16.20 17.67
C GLU A 89 -3.08 15.99 16.28
N GLY A 90 -3.15 14.73 15.83
CA GLY A 90 -3.75 14.36 14.54
C GLY A 90 -2.78 14.30 13.35
N ALA A 91 -1.52 14.72 13.53
CA ALA A 91 -0.44 14.50 12.58
C ALA A 91 0.30 13.18 12.88
N ARG A 92 0.66 12.46 11.82
CA ARG A 92 1.41 11.20 11.88
C ARG A 92 2.71 11.34 11.09
N ILE A 93 3.84 11.14 11.77
CA ILE A 93 5.17 11.12 11.17
C ILE A 93 5.70 9.68 11.21
N GLU A 94 6.21 9.22 10.08
CA GLU A 94 6.77 7.88 9.91
C GLU A 94 8.26 8.00 9.58
N VAL A 95 9.11 7.32 10.35
CA VAL A 95 10.57 7.35 10.17
C VAL A 95 11.18 5.96 10.33
N ASP A 96 12.25 5.69 9.59
CA ASP A 96 13.12 4.51 9.77
C ASP A 96 14.41 4.89 10.52
N ASP A 97 15.31 3.94 10.80
CA ASP A 97 16.59 4.19 11.50
C ASP A 97 17.52 5.20 10.82
N SER A 98 17.37 5.43 9.53
CA SER A 98 18.22 6.37 8.78
C SER A 98 17.82 7.84 8.97
N PHE A 99 16.80 8.09 9.79
CA PHE A 99 16.30 9.44 10.01
C PHE A 99 17.33 10.35 10.68
N ARG A 100 17.37 11.61 10.24
CA ARG A 100 18.18 12.64 10.88
C ARG A 100 17.41 13.29 12.01
N ALA A 101 17.96 13.24 13.23
CA ALA A 101 17.35 13.83 14.42
C ALA A 101 16.97 15.31 14.23
N ASP A 102 17.82 16.11 13.59
CA ASP A 102 17.54 17.53 13.31
C ASP A 102 16.29 17.73 12.44
N THR A 103 16.08 16.84 11.47
CA THR A 103 14.94 16.90 10.55
C THR A 103 13.65 16.53 11.28
N LEU A 104 13.68 15.48 12.11
CA LEU A 104 12.53 15.11 12.94
C LEU A 104 12.18 16.23 13.93
N ALA A 105 13.19 16.81 14.59
CA ALA A 105 12.98 17.93 15.52
C ALA A 105 12.35 19.15 14.83
N ARG A 106 12.77 19.49 13.60
CA ARG A 106 12.14 20.56 12.81
C ARG A 106 10.67 20.26 12.49
N LEU A 107 10.35 19.03 12.06
CA LEU A 107 8.99 18.62 11.75
C LEU A 107 8.08 18.65 12.99
N VAL A 108 8.55 18.13 14.12
CA VAL A 108 7.81 18.16 15.39
C VAL A 108 7.57 19.60 15.86
N ARG A 109 8.56 20.48 15.75
CA ARG A 109 8.39 21.91 16.09
C ARG A 109 7.37 22.60 15.18
N ALA A 110 7.43 22.34 13.87
CA ALA A 110 6.49 22.91 12.92
C ALA A 110 5.04 22.48 13.23
N LEU A 111 4.83 21.20 13.55
CA LEU A 111 3.51 20.68 13.91
C LEU A 111 2.96 21.26 15.22
N ARG A 112 3.81 21.55 16.21
CA ARG A 112 3.41 22.19 17.47
C ARG A 112 3.11 23.68 17.35
N ALA A 113 3.51 24.32 16.25
CA ALA A 113 3.32 25.75 16.02
C ALA A 113 2.06 26.06 15.18
N CYS A 114 1.38 25.02 14.69
CA CYS A 114 0.05 25.10 14.09
C CYS A 114 -1.02 25.01 15.19
#